data_AF-A0A3D1U5G9-F1
#
_entry.id   AF-A0A3D1U5G9-F1
#
_cell.length_a   1.000
_cell.length_b   1.000
_cell.length_c   1.000
_cell.angle_alpha   90.00
_cell.angle_beta   90.00
_cell.angle_gamma   90.00
#
_symmetry.space_group_name_H-M   'P 1'
#
loop_
_entity.id
_entity.type
_entity.pdbx_description
1 polymer ?
#
loop_
_entity_poly.entity_id
_entity_poly.type
_entity_poly.pdbx_seq_one_letter_code
_entity_poly.pdbx_strand_id
1 'polypeptide(L)' 'MLPTQNERLTHLNEAGEARMVDVTEKHMTVREATAHGRVVMQSRTLELIRDHSLAKGDVLAVARVAGVMAA' A
#
# COMPACT_ATOMS: atom_id res chain seq x y z
N MET A 1 -19.32 -1.57 25.18
CA MET A 1 -18.16 -1.30 26.05
C MET A 1 -16.92 -1.72 25.26
N LEU A 2 -16.25 -0.78 24.60
CA LEU A 2 -15.04 -1.06 23.81
C LEU A 2 -13.84 -1.02 24.77
N PRO A 3 -12.93 -2.00 24.75
CA PRO A 3 -11.73 -1.94 25.58
C PRO A 3 -10.84 -0.80 25.07
N THR A 4 -10.60 0.19 25.93
CA THR A 4 -9.56 1.20 25.75
C THR A 4 -8.21 0.56 26.00
N GLN A 5 -7.71 -0.18 25.00
CA GLN A 5 -6.34 -0.66 25.03
C GLN A 5 -5.45 0.57 24.80
N ASN A 6 -4.70 0.96 25.83
CA ASN A 6 -3.57 1.86 25.66
C ASN A 6 -2.46 1.07 24.94
N GLU A 7 -2.66 0.79 23.65
CA GLU A 7 -1.71 0.11 22.78
C GLU A 7 -0.53 1.04 22.56
N ARG A 8 0.56 0.82 23.31
CA ARG A 8 1.82 1.50 23.05
C ARG A 8 2.23 1.28 21.60
N LEU A 9 2.30 2.38 20.84
CA LEU A 9 2.75 2.39 19.45
C LEU A 9 4.19 1.88 19.40
N THR A 10 4.40 0.70 18.81
CA THR A 10 5.72 0.04 18.81
C THR A 10 6.75 0.77 17.95
N HIS A 11 6.30 1.53 16.96
CA HIS A 11 7.14 2.26 16.00
C HIS A 11 7.49 3.69 16.46
N LEU A 12 7.11 4.09 17.67
CA LEU A 12 7.48 5.38 18.25
C LEU A 12 8.40 5.17 19.47
N ASN A 13 9.32 6.11 19.71
CA ASN A 13 10.11 6.17 20.94
C ASN A 13 9.36 6.97 22.04
N GLU A 14 9.94 7.09 23.23
CA GLU A 14 9.33 7.81 24.36
C GLU A 14 9.15 9.32 24.10
N ALA A 15 9.91 9.88 23.16
CA ALA A 15 9.78 11.26 22.69
C ALA A 15 8.76 11.41 21.54
N GLY A 16 8.14 10.32 21.06
CA GLY A 16 7.18 10.32 19.95
C GLY A 16 7.81 10.34 18.55
N GLU A 17 9.12 10.13 18.44
CA GLU A 17 9.84 10.05 17.16
C GLU A 17 9.76 8.63 16.58
N ALA A 18 9.75 8.53 15.26
CA ALA A 18 9.70 7.25 14.57
C ALA A 18 10.98 6.42 14.82
N ARG A 19 10.81 5.15 15.18
CA ARG A 19 11.90 4.18 15.31
C ARG A 19 11.54 2.84 14.67
N MET A 20 12.54 2.15 14.13
CA MET A 20 12.39 0.77 13.68
C MET A 20 12.38 -0.16 14.89
N VAL A 21 11.44 -1.10 14.93
CA VAL A 21 11.34 -2.11 16.00
C VAL A 21 12.37 -3.20 15.75
N ASP A 22 13.13 -3.58 16.77
CA ASP A 22 14.01 -4.76 16.70
C ASP A 22 13.16 -6.04 16.57
N VAL A 23 13.48 -6.85 15.57
CA VAL A 23 12.80 -8.11 15.25
C VAL A 23 13.75 -9.31 15.26
N THR A 24 14.99 -9.14 15.74
CA THR A 24 16.08 -10.13 15.64
C THR A 24 15.74 -11.49 16.27
N GLU A 25 15.07 -11.50 17.42
CA GLU A 25 14.70 -12.74 18.12
C GLU A 25 13.45 -13.44 17.54
N LYS A 26 12.80 -12.85 16.54
CA LYS A 26 11.58 -13.42 15.96
C LYS A 26 11.93 -14.57 15.02
N HIS A 27 11.30 -15.72 15.21
CA HIS A 27 11.45 -16.84 14.29
C HIS A 27 10.94 -16.52 12.88
N MET A 28 11.67 -16.99 11.87
CA MET A 28 11.28 -16.89 10.47
C MET A 28 10.06 -17.77 10.20
N THR A 29 9.02 -17.18 9.61
CA THR A 29 7.80 -17.88 9.21
C THR A 29 7.37 -17.41 7.82
N VAL A 30 6.63 -18.25 7.09
CA VAL A 30 5.97 -17.80 5.84
C VAL A 30 4.86 -16.83 6.21
N ARG A 31 4.81 -15.67 5.54
CA ARG A 31 3.81 -14.64 5.76
C ARG A 31 3.30 -14.13 4.42
N GLU A 32 2.01 -13.87 4.35
CA GLU A 32 1.33 -13.30 3.19
C GLU A 32 0.53 -12.08 3.64
N ALA A 33 0.46 -11.06 2.78
CA ALA A 33 -0.33 -9.87 3.01
C ALA A 33 -0.95 -9.40 1.69
N THR A 34 -2.22 -9.01 1.74
CA THR A 34 -2.97 -8.51 0.58
C THR A 34 -3.47 -7.10 0.86
N ALA A 35 -3.21 -6.17 -0.05
CA ALA A 35 -3.67 -4.78 0.02
C ALA A 35 -4.49 -4.42 -1.23
N HIS A 36 -5.41 -3.47 -1.09
CA HIS A 36 -6.26 -2.97 -2.17
C HIS A 36 -6.29 -1.45 -2.16
N GLY A 37 -6.46 -0.85 -3.34
CA GLY A 37 -6.61 0.59 -3.52
C GLY A 37 -7.53 0.91 -4.69
N ARG A 38 -8.02 2.14 -4.76
CA ARG A 38 -8.89 2.62 -5.85
C ARG A 38 -8.45 4.00 -6.31
N VAL A 39 -8.43 4.19 -7.62
CA VAL A 39 -8.27 5.51 -8.26
C VAL A 39 -9.63 5.99 -8.75
N VAL A 40 -10.08 7.15 -8.28
CA VAL A 40 -11.32 7.78 -8.73
C VAL A 40 -11.00 8.73 -9.88
N MET A 41 -11.78 8.64 -10.95
CA MET A 41 -11.60 9.45 -12.15
C MET A 41 -12.95 9.74 -12.82
N GLN A 42 -12.96 10.62 -13.81
CA GLN A 42 -14.13 10.92 -14.64
C GLN A 42 -14.49 9.71 -15.53
N SER A 43 -15.77 9.53 -15.85
CA SER A 43 -16.24 8.43 -16.72
C SER A 43 -15.55 8.43 -18.08
N ARG A 44 -15.35 9.62 -18.67
CA ARG A 44 -14.62 9.79 -19.94
C ARG A 44 -13.19 9.25 -19.87
N THR A 45 -12.50 9.41 -18.74
CA THR A 45 -11.13 8.88 -18.58
C THR A 45 -11.16 7.35 -18.58
N LEU A 46 -12.14 6.75 -17.92
CA LEU A 46 -12.31 5.30 -17.89
C LEU A 46 -12.59 4.73 -19.29
N GLU A 47 -13.41 5.42 -20.08
CA GLU A 47 -13.67 5.06 -21.49
C GLU A 47 -12.38 5.08 -22.31
N LEU A 48 -11.60 6.17 -22.23
CA LEU A 48 -10.32 6.27 -22.95
C LEU A 48 -9.32 5.17 -22.54
N ILE A 49 -9.31 4.76 -21.27
CA ILE A 49 -8.47 3.66 -20.79
C ILE A 49 -8.92 2.34 -21.43
N ARG A 50 -10.23 2.07 -21.47
CA ARG A 50 -10.80 0.83 -22.04
C ARG A 50 -10.59 0.74 -23.55
N ASP A 51 -10.71 1.86 -24.24
CA ASP A 51 -10.54 1.96 -25.69
C ASP A 51 -9.06 2.03 -26.12
N HIS A 52 -8.13 1.95 -25.16
CA HIS A 52 -6.68 2.08 -25.38
C HIS A 52 -6.30 3.37 -26.15
N SER A 53 -7.12 4.41 -26.07
CA SER A 53 -7.01 5.62 -26.90
C SER A 53 -6.34 6.79 -26.16
N LEU A 54 -5.60 6.49 -25.10
CA LEU A 54 -4.82 7.48 -24.36
C LEU A 54 -3.52 7.79 -25.09
N ALA A 55 -3.18 9.09 -25.19
CA ALA A 55 -1.92 9.56 -25.78
C ALA A 55 -0.66 9.00 -25.09
N LYS A 56 -0.79 8.50 -23.85
CA LYS A 56 0.30 7.93 -23.05
C LYS A 56 0.44 6.40 -23.19
N GLY A 57 -0.37 5.76 -24.03
CA GLY A 57 -0.38 4.30 -24.21
C GLY A 57 -1.14 3.55 -23.11
N ASP A 58 -0.78 2.28 -22.90
CA ASP A 58 -1.43 1.39 -21.92
C ASP A 58 -1.03 1.73 -20.47
N VAL A 59 -1.89 2.52 -19.81
CA VAL A 59 -1.66 2.95 -18.43
C VAL A 59 -1.82 1.83 -17.40
N LEU A 60 -2.60 0.78 -17.67
CA LEU A 60 -2.82 -0.30 -16.71
C LEU A 60 -1.65 -1.29 -16.71
N ALA A 61 -1.09 -1.58 -17.89
CA ALA A 61 0.14 -2.37 -17.99
C ALA A 61 1.30 -1.69 -17.25
N VAL A 62 1.50 -0.38 -17.49
CA VAL A 62 2.53 0.40 -16.81
C VAL A 62 2.31 0.43 -15.29
N ALA A 63 1.08 0.66 -14.83
CA ALA A 63 0.76 0.68 -13.40
C ALA A 63 1.07 -0.67 -12.70
N ARG A 64 0.85 -1.79 -13.39
CA ARG A 64 1.16 -3.13 -12.86
C ARG A 64 2.66 -3.32 -12.65
N VAL A 65 3.47 -2.97 -13.64
CA VAL A 65 4.93 -3.09 -13.55
C VAL A 65 5.47 -2.16 -12.46
N ALA A 66 4.98 -0.92 -12.40
CA ALA A 66 5.32 0.02 -11.34
C ALA A 66 4.97 -0.51 -9.93
N GLY A 67 3.79 -1.14 -9.78
CA GLY A 67 3.38 -1.73 -8.51
C GLY A 67 4.26 -2.88 -8.04
N VAL A 68 4.71 -3.74 -8.96
CA VAL A 68 5.64 -4.84 -8.63
C VAL A 68 7.02 -4.30 -8.25
N MET A 69 7.52 -3.26 -8.93
CA MET A 69 8.83 -2.67 -8.63
C MET A 69 8.86 -1.82 -7.35
N ALA A 70 7.70 -1.35 -6.88
CA ALA A 70 7.60 -0.53 -5.67
C ALA A 70 7.51 -1.37 -4.37
N ALA A 71 7.20 -2.67 -4.49
CA ALA A 71 7.13 -3.62 -3.38
C ALA A 71 8.52 -4.11 -2.98
#